data_AF-A0A7X6XM32-F1
#
_entry.id   AF-A0A7X6XM32-F1
#
_cell.length_a   1.000
_cell.length_b   1.000
_cell.length_c   1.000
_cell.angle_alpha   90.00
_cell.angle_beta   90.00
_cell.angle_gamma   90.00
#
_symmetry.space_group_name_H-M   'P 1'
#
loop_
_entity.id
_entity.type
_entity.pdbx_description
1 polymer ?
#
loop_
_entity_poly.entity_id
_entity_poly.type
_entity_poly.pdbx_seq_one_letter_code
_entity_poly.pdbx_strand_id
1 'polypeptide(L)'
;MRCYIRMPLSCAAGVILGASTIDLLSTLAVLRAGIGIEANPILAACLELGMPIFVAAKVLLTACPVLALELLRARSALAGWGLRFVAVAYPVIYLFGVLHVNS
;
A
#
# COMPACT_ATOMS: atom_id res chain seq x y z
N MET A 1 21.47 -25.39 -9.96
CA MET A 1 21.44 -24.02 -9.40
C MET A 1 20.70 -23.11 -10.37
N ARG A 2 19.43 -22.76 -10.11
CA ARG A 2 18.70 -21.81 -10.97
C ARG A 2 19.05 -20.39 -10.55
N CYS A 3 19.75 -19.68 -11.43
CA CYS A 3 20.08 -18.28 -11.30
C CYS A 3 18.78 -17.46 -11.19
N TYR A 4 18.57 -16.83 -10.05
CA TYR A 4 17.35 -16.10 -9.67
C TYR A 4 17.64 -14.59 -9.68
N ILE A 5 18.06 -14.03 -10.82
CA ILE A 5 18.32 -12.58 -10.91
C ILE A 5 17.68 -12.04 -12.18
N ARG A 6 16.89 -10.97 -11.99
CA ARG A 6 16.00 -10.24 -12.90
C ARG A 6 14.58 -10.80 -13.02
N MET A 7 13.80 -10.64 -11.95
CA MET A 7 12.38 -10.35 -12.16
C MET A 7 12.23 -8.83 -12.29
N PRO A 8 11.90 -8.27 -13.46
CA PRO A 8 11.33 -6.92 -13.49
C PRO A 8 10.11 -6.93 -12.56
N LEU A 9 9.92 -5.85 -11.78
CA LEU A 9 8.73 -5.70 -10.95
C LEU A 9 7.50 -6.06 -11.79
N SER A 10 6.65 -6.94 -11.26
CA SER A 10 5.41 -7.26 -11.96
C SER A 10 4.58 -5.98 -12.12
N CYS A 11 3.85 -5.85 -13.24
CA CYS A 11 2.97 -4.70 -13.44
C CYS A 11 1.99 -4.54 -12.26
N ALA A 12 1.56 -5.64 -11.65
CA ALA A 12 0.71 -5.62 -10.45
C ALA A 12 1.42 -5.01 -9.24
N ALA A 13 2.68 -5.37 -8.96
CA ALA A 13 3.47 -4.74 -7.90
C ALA A 13 3.67 -3.24 -8.17
N GLY A 14 3.95 -2.87 -9.43
CA GLY A 14 4.07 -1.47 -9.83
C GLY A 14 2.77 -0.67 -9.62
N VAL A 15 1.62 -1.24 -9.96
CA VAL A 15 0.29 -0.63 -9.72
C VAL A 15 0.04 -0.45 -8.23
N ILE A 16 0.34 -1.45 -7.40
CA ILE A 16 0.14 -1.34 -5.94
C ILE A 16 1.04 -0.26 -5.35
N LEU A 17 2.33 -0.23 -5.73
CA LEU A 17 3.26 0.78 -5.23
C LEU A 17 2.86 2.19 -5.69
N GLY A 18 2.47 2.36 -6.96
CA GLY A 18 1.95 3.61 -7.50
C GLY A 18 0.69 4.09 -6.77
N ALA A 19 -0.31 3.21 -6.61
CA ALA A 19 -1.53 3.53 -5.88
C ALA A 19 -1.25 3.88 -4.41
N SER A 20 -0.35 3.15 -3.74
CA SER A 20 0.04 3.44 -2.35
C SER A 20 0.76 4.78 -2.19
N THR A 21 1.51 5.21 -3.22
CA THR A 21 2.17 6.52 -3.23
C THR A 21 1.14 7.63 -3.37
N ILE A 22 0.17 7.46 -4.25
CA ILE A 22 -0.95 8.41 -4.40
C ILE A 22 -1.74 8.50 -3.10
N ASP A 23 -2.08 7.36 -2.49
CA ASP A 23 -2.78 7.30 -1.21
C ASP A 23 -2.02 8.07 -0.10
N LEU A 24 -0.71 7.83 0.02
CA LEU A 24 0.16 8.55 0.96
C LEU A 24 0.13 10.06 0.72
N LEU A 25 0.27 10.51 -0.53
CA LEU A 25 0.24 11.93 -0.88
C LEU A 25 -1.12 12.56 -0.57
N SER A 26 -2.23 11.89 -0.90
CA SER A 26 -3.56 12.36 -0.54
C SER A 26 -3.76 12.44 0.97
N THR A 27 -3.24 11.45 1.71
CA THR A 27 -3.33 11.46 3.18
C THR A 27 -2.54 12.62 3.77
N LEU A 28 -1.31 12.86 3.29
CA LEU A 28 -0.50 14.01 3.72
C LEU A 28 -1.17 15.34 3.41
N ALA A 29 -1.83 15.48 2.25
CA ALA A 29 -2.57 16.68 1.89
C ALA A 29 -3.75 16.92 2.82
N VAL A 30 -4.55 15.90 3.11
CA VAL A 30 -5.71 15.97 4.02
C VAL A 30 -5.29 16.28 5.45
N LEU A 31 -4.26 15.59 5.96
CA LEU A 31 -3.75 15.79 7.31
C LEU A 31 -3.14 17.19 7.48
N ARG A 32 -2.39 17.69 6.49
CA ARG A 32 -1.83 19.07 6.53
C ARG A 32 -2.90 20.15 6.45
N ALA A 33 -4.01 19.88 5.79
CA ALA A 33 -5.13 20.80 5.73
C ALA A 33 -5.97 20.78 7.02
N GLY A 34 -5.74 19.84 7.94
CA GLY A 34 -6.48 19.70 9.20
C GLY A 34 -7.92 19.23 9.03
N ILE A 35 -8.28 18.71 7.84
CA ILE A 35 -9.67 18.41 7.45
C ILE A 35 -10.04 16.94 7.75
N GLY A 36 -9.06 16.06 7.95
CA GLY A 36 -9.30 14.64 8.15
C GLY A 36 -8.54 14.05 9.33
N ILE A 37 -9.14 12.99 9.88
CA ILE A 37 -8.56 12.10 10.88
C ILE A 37 -8.25 10.75 10.22
N GLU A 38 -7.12 10.15 10.57
CA GLU A 38 -6.76 8.83 10.08
C GLU A 38 -7.70 7.78 10.70
N ALA A 39 -8.46 7.09 9.86
CA ALA A 39 -9.44 6.09 10.31
C ALA A 39 -8.79 4.76 10.77
N ASN A 40 -7.58 4.46 10.30
CA ASN A 40 -6.86 3.26 10.70
C ASN A 40 -6.21 3.47 12.08
N PRO A 41 -6.61 2.73 13.14
CA PRO A 41 -6.13 2.97 14.51
C PRO A 41 -4.62 2.77 14.68
N ILE A 42 -4.02 1.87 13.89
CA ILE A 42 -2.57 1.65 13.91
C ILE A 42 -1.86 2.88 13.34
N LEU A 43 -2.34 3.37 12.19
CA LEU A 43 -1.77 4.55 11.54
C LEU A 43 -2.06 5.83 12.33
N ALA A 44 -3.21 5.94 13.00
CA ALA A 44 -3.50 7.03 13.90
C ALA A 44 -2.50 7.09 15.06
N ALA A 45 -2.19 5.96 15.69
CA ALA A 45 -1.14 5.89 16.71
C ALA A 45 0.24 6.26 16.14
N CYS A 46 0.56 5.85 14.90
CA CYS A 46 1.80 6.28 14.24
C CYS A 46 1.82 7.78 13.92
N LEU A 47 0.67 8.39 13.65
CA LEU A 47 0.52 9.81 13.39
C LEU A 47 0.76 10.64 14.66
N GLU A 48 0.30 10.17 15.83
CA GLU A 48 0.58 10.79 17.13
C GLU A 48 2.09 10.84 17.46
N LEU A 49 2.85 9.83 17.00
CA LEU A 49 4.32 9.80 17.13
C LEU A 49 5.02 10.76 16.14
N GLY A 50 4.30 11.28 15.16
CA GLY A 50 4.78 12.28 14.20
C GLY A 50 4.72 11.82 12.74
N MET A 51 4.63 12.81 11.85
CA MET A 51 4.49 12.61 10.41
C MET A 51 5.55 11.67 9.77
N PRO A 52 6.84 11.71 10.16
CA PRO A 52 7.84 10.80 9.57
C PRO A 52 7.57 9.33 9.92
N ILE A 53 7.12 9.05 11.15
CA ILE A 53 6.82 7.68 11.62
C ILE A 53 5.57 7.16 10.92
N PHE A 54 4.54 7.99 10.76
CA PHE A 54 3.37 7.68 9.96
C PHE A 54 3.73 7.28 8.53
N VAL A 55 4.55 8.09 7.84
CA VAL A 55 4.99 7.81 6.47
C VAL A 55 5.77 6.49 6.42
N ALA A 56 6.72 6.29 7.33
CA ALA A 56 7.52 5.06 7.38
C ALA A 56 6.65 3.82 7.63
N ALA A 57 5.70 3.89 8.57
CA ALA A 57 4.78 2.80 8.86
C ALA A 57 3.91 2.46 7.65
N LYS A 58 3.35 3.48 6.97
CA LYS A 58 2.50 3.31 5.79
C LYS A 58 3.27 2.70 4.61
N VAL A 59 4.52 3.11 4.39
CA VAL A 59 5.40 2.52 3.38
C VAL A 59 5.78 1.08 3.75
N LEU A 60 6.11 0.79 5.01
CA LEU A 60 6.46 -0.57 5.43
C LEU A 60 5.27 -1.53 5.31
N LEU A 61 4.08 -1.11 5.76
CA LEU A 61 2.86 -1.92 5.70
C LEU A 61 2.43 -2.26 4.27
N THR A 62 2.82 -1.46 3.28
CA THR A 62 2.52 -1.70 1.86
C THR A 62 3.66 -2.40 1.14
N ALA A 63 4.89 -1.90 1.26
CA ALA A 63 6.05 -2.46 0.57
C ALA A 63 6.42 -3.87 1.05
N CYS A 64 6.35 -4.13 2.36
CA CYS A 64 6.79 -5.42 2.92
C CYS A 64 5.97 -6.62 2.40
N PRO A 65 4.62 -6.60 2.46
CA PRO A 65 3.82 -7.70 1.90
C PRO A 65 3.91 -7.79 0.37
N VAL A 66 4.02 -6.67 -0.35
CA VAL A 66 4.19 -6.68 -1.82
C VAL A 66 5.51 -7.34 -2.22
N LEU A 67 6.61 -6.98 -1.56
CA LEU A 67 7.91 -7.59 -1.78
C LEU A 67 7.92 -9.08 -1.40
N ALA A 68 7.28 -9.44 -0.29
CA ALA A 68 7.15 -10.84 0.13
C ALA A 68 6.37 -11.67 -0.90
N LEU A 69 5.25 -11.15 -1.41
CA LEU A 69 4.46 -11.82 -2.45
C LEU A 69 5.23 -11.92 -3.78
N GLU A 70 5.99 -10.89 -4.17
CA GLU A 70 6.79 -10.92 -5.39
C GLU A 70 7.94 -11.95 -5.27
N LEU A 71 8.61 -12.02 -4.11
CA LEU A 71 9.64 -13.03 -3.81
C LEU A 71 9.07 -14.46 -3.86
N LEU A 72 7.84 -14.64 -3.38
CA LEU A 72 7.16 -15.94 -3.34
C LEU A 72 6.44 -16.29 -4.66
N ARG A 73 6.21 -15.32 -5.56
CA ARG A 73 5.51 -15.51 -6.84
C ARG A 73 6.13 -16.62 -7.68
N ALA A 74 7.46 -16.70 -7.68
CA ALA A 74 8.20 -17.70 -8.44
C ALA A 74 8.06 -19.12 -7.87
N ARG A 75 7.64 -19.24 -6.60
CA ARG A 75 7.53 -20.50 -5.86
C ARG A 75 6.08 -20.93 -5.61
N SER A 76 5.11 -20.03 -5.78
CA SER A 76 3.70 -20.31 -5.52
C SER A 76 2.78 -19.51 -6.43
N ALA A 77 1.92 -20.21 -7.17
CA ALA A 77 0.84 -19.60 -7.95
C ALA A 77 -0.13 -18.81 -7.05
N LEU A 78 -0.30 -19.22 -5.78
CA LEU A 78 -1.12 -18.51 -4.80
C LEU A 78 -0.56 -17.12 -4.50
N ALA A 79 0.77 -16.97 -4.43
CA ALA A 79 1.40 -15.67 -4.24
C ALA A 79 1.15 -14.74 -5.45
N GLY A 80 1.14 -15.29 -6.66
CA GLY A 80 0.75 -14.56 -7.86
C GLY A 80 -0.72 -14.12 -7.86
N TRP A 81 -1.64 -14.98 -7.42
CA TRP A 81 -3.05 -14.62 -7.24
C TRP A 81 -3.25 -13.57 -6.14
N GLY A 82 -2.53 -13.70 -5.02
CA GLY A 82 -2.55 -12.72 -3.93
C GLY A 82 -2.10 -11.34 -4.41
N LEU A 83 -1.07 -11.26 -5.25
CA LEU A 83 -0.58 -10.00 -5.81
C LEU A 83 -1.63 -9.33 -6.72
N ARG A 84 -2.36 -10.11 -7.52
CA ARG A 84 -3.47 -9.61 -8.35
C ARG A 84 -4.66 -9.17 -7.51
N PHE A 85 -5.00 -9.94 -6.47
CA PHE A 85 -6.08 -9.60 -5.56
C PHE A 85 -5.78 -8.28 -4.84
N VAL A 86 -4.58 -8.12 -4.29
CA VAL A 86 -4.17 -6.85 -3.64
C VAL A 86 -4.18 -5.70 -4.63
N ALA A 87 -3.72 -5.90 -5.88
CA ALA A 87 -3.74 -4.87 -6.91
C ALA A 87 -5.15 -4.39 -7.27
N VAL A 88 -6.17 -5.23 -7.15
CA VAL A 88 -7.58 -4.85 -7.41
C VAL A 88 -8.27 -4.35 -6.13
N ALA A 89 -8.05 -5.02 -5.00
CA ALA A 89 -8.69 -4.67 -3.73
C ALA A 89 -8.25 -3.28 -3.25
N TYR A 90 -6.97 -2.93 -3.44
CA TYR A 90 -6.43 -1.65 -2.98
C TYR A 90 -7.14 -0.42 -3.59
N PRO A 91 -7.25 -0.28 -4.93
CA PRO A 91 -7.98 0.85 -5.52
C PRO A 91 -9.48 0.81 -5.22
N VAL A 92 -10.09 -0.38 -5.09
CA VAL A 92 -11.51 -0.50 -4.71
C VAL A 92 -11.75 0.02 -3.31
N ILE A 93 -10.94 -0.39 -2.32
CA ILE A 93 -11.04 0.10 -0.94
C ILE A 93 -10.78 1.60 -0.89
N TYR A 94 -9.78 2.10 -1.63
CA TYR A 94 -9.51 3.54 -1.73
C TYR A 94 -10.71 4.31 -2.29
N LEU A 95 -11.30 3.85 -3.39
CA LEU A 95 -12.50 4.44 -3.98
C LEU A 95 -13.67 4.45 -2.98
N PHE A 96 -13.93 3.34 -2.30
CA PHE A 96 -14.97 3.28 -1.27
C PHE A 96 -14.68 4.22 -0.10
N GLY A 97 -13.43 4.31 0.37
CA GLY A 97 -13.04 5.22 1.44
C GLY A 97 -13.22 6.69 1.05
N VAL A 98 -12.78 7.08 -0.14
CA VAL A 98 -12.94 8.46 -0.64
C VAL A 98 -14.42 8.80 -0.84
N LEU A 99 -15.21 7.89 -1.43
CA LEU A 99 -16.63 8.12 -1.66
C LEU A 99 -17.42 8.21 -0.35
N HIS A 100 -17.09 7.38 0.65
CA HIS A 100 -17.83 7.36 1.92
C HIS A 100 -17.46 8.51 2.87
N VAL A 101 -16.19 8.96 2.86
CA VAL A 101 -15.74 10.10 3.68
C VAL A 101 -16.20 11.44 3.10
N ASN A 102 -16.48 11.51 1.79
CA ASN A 102 -16.93 12.72 1.10
C ASN A 102 -18.45 12.77 0.84
N SER A 103 -19.25 11.94 1.52
CA SER A 103 -20.73 11.93 1.46
C SER A 103 -21.36 12.54 2.71
#